data_AF-A0A257MFL4-F1
#
_entry.id   AF-A0A257MFL4-F1
#
_cell.length_a   1.000
_cell.length_b   1.000
_cell.length_c   1.000
_cell.angle_alpha   90.00
_cell.angle_beta   90.00
_cell.angle_gamma   90.00
#
_symmetry.space_group_name_H-M   'P 1'
#
loop_
_entity.id
_entity.type
_entity.pdbx_description
1 polymer ?
#
loop_
_entity_poly.entity_id
_entity_poly.type
_entity_poly.pdbx_seq_one_letter_code
_entity_poly.pdbx_strand_id
1 'polypeptide(L)'
;FGDPYGPKANKVRWVAEGVVDGIWQYGNALGVPNIGGDIVFNESFDDNCLVNVVSLGIVRRDQIIRSRAPPAAGEGGYDVILVGKPTDSSGLGGVTFASEALREEDEETNRGAVQIPDPFLKNVLFKANADLFALVRAEGIEIGFKDLGGGGFTCATSEMGSAGGFGMEINLDDMHKAADFPAEVLSIAETQERFLIVSPPELRQRILKIYNEDWDLPNVYEGARASVVGKINTGDRFTVTYKGETVCDVPIQHLTGGIRYQRLEIPRAIRLTEPQVEEPSDYNAVLLKILRSPNIASREHVYRYYDTEVMGNAVIRPGEADAGLIAPVRGEKFGVALATDSNPFYGRISPFWGGATAVAEAMRNVAAIGARRPSGSSGKE
;
A
#
# COMPACT_ATOMS: atom_id res chain seq x y z
N PHE A 1 -17.84 4.02 -3.80
CA PHE A 1 -18.84 3.27 -3.01
C PHE A 1 -20.10 3.03 -3.84
N GLY A 2 -21.03 2.20 -3.36
CA GLY A 2 -22.34 1.95 -3.97
C GLY A 2 -23.27 3.17 -4.00
N ASP A 3 -24.57 2.98 -4.25
CA ASP A 3 -25.60 4.02 -4.09
C ASP A 3 -26.08 4.11 -2.62
N PRO A 4 -25.83 5.24 -1.91
CA PRO A 4 -26.25 5.42 -0.52
C PRO A 4 -27.77 5.65 -0.38
N TYR A 5 -28.53 5.67 -1.47
CA TYR A 5 -30.00 5.72 -1.50
C TYR A 5 -30.63 4.51 -2.21
N GLY A 6 -29.82 3.58 -2.72
CA GLY A 6 -30.27 2.39 -3.44
C GLY A 6 -30.76 1.26 -2.51
N PRO A 7 -31.14 0.09 -3.07
CA PRO A 7 -31.67 -1.03 -2.29
C PRO A 7 -30.73 -1.55 -1.19
N LYS A 8 -29.41 -1.40 -1.38
CA LYS A 8 -28.36 -1.82 -0.43
C LYS A 8 -27.82 -0.67 0.44
N ALA A 9 -28.53 0.48 0.50
CA ALA A 9 -28.08 1.71 1.15
C ALA A 9 -27.48 1.54 2.56
N ASN A 10 -28.03 0.67 3.41
CA ASN A 10 -27.49 0.43 4.76
C ASN A 10 -26.09 -0.21 4.72
N LYS A 11 -25.87 -1.23 3.86
CA LYS A 11 -24.55 -1.85 3.63
C LYS A 11 -23.58 -0.82 3.02
N VAL A 12 -24.04 -0.06 2.02
CA VAL A 12 -23.22 0.96 1.34
C VAL A 12 -22.74 2.05 2.30
N ARG A 13 -23.61 2.56 3.18
CA ARG A 13 -23.26 3.58 4.18
C ARG A 13 -22.30 3.02 5.23
N TRP A 14 -22.61 1.85 5.80
CA TRP A 14 -21.74 1.19 6.78
C TRP A 14 -20.33 0.91 6.23
N VAL A 15 -20.20 0.46 4.98
CA VAL A 15 -18.90 0.28 4.31
C VAL A 15 -18.19 1.62 4.10
N ALA A 16 -18.90 2.67 3.68
CA ALA A 16 -18.30 4.00 3.48
C ALA A 16 -17.81 4.62 4.80
N GLU A 17 -18.60 4.51 5.87
CA GLU A 17 -18.26 4.95 7.22
C GLU A 17 -17.06 4.17 7.77
N GLY A 18 -17.08 2.83 7.68
CA GLY A 18 -15.97 1.97 8.11
C GLY A 18 -14.66 2.18 7.35
N VAL A 19 -14.72 2.55 6.07
CA VAL A 19 -13.53 2.90 5.27
C VAL A 19 -12.96 4.27 5.69
N VAL A 20 -13.81 5.27 5.95
CA VAL A 20 -13.36 6.56 6.50
C VAL A 20 -12.73 6.36 7.89
N ASP A 21 -13.35 5.53 8.73
CA ASP A 21 -12.83 5.17 10.05
C ASP A 21 -11.45 4.50 9.98
N GLY A 22 -11.28 3.47 9.13
CA GLY A 22 -9.99 2.80 8.94
C GLY A 22 -8.89 3.76 8.43
N ILE A 23 -9.23 4.68 7.53
CA ILE A 23 -8.28 5.67 6.99
C ILE A 23 -7.84 6.66 8.09
N TRP A 24 -8.76 7.24 8.87
CA TRP A 24 -8.37 8.22 9.88
C TRP A 24 -7.66 7.57 11.07
N GLN A 25 -8.11 6.40 11.52
CA GLN A 25 -7.49 5.68 12.64
C GLN A 25 -6.04 5.31 12.34
N TYR A 26 -5.74 4.85 11.12
CA TYR A 26 -4.37 4.50 10.73
C TYR A 26 -3.53 5.74 10.40
N GLY A 27 -4.04 6.67 9.58
CA GLY A 27 -3.30 7.84 9.10
C GLY A 27 -2.94 8.84 10.21
N ASN A 28 -3.90 9.17 11.08
CA ASN A 28 -3.69 10.14 12.17
C ASN A 28 -2.70 9.57 13.21
N ALA A 29 -2.80 8.28 13.56
CA ALA A 29 -1.87 7.62 14.48
C ALA A 29 -0.46 7.43 13.89
N LEU A 30 -0.34 7.29 12.55
CA LEU A 30 0.95 7.36 11.86
C LEU A 30 1.58 8.76 11.89
N GLY A 31 0.79 9.82 12.06
CA GLY A 31 1.23 11.20 11.84
C GLY A 31 1.47 11.52 10.37
N VAL A 32 0.65 10.95 9.46
CA VAL A 32 0.68 11.23 8.02
C VAL A 32 -0.61 11.97 7.62
N PRO A 33 -0.53 13.25 7.22
CA PRO A 33 -1.71 14.04 6.93
C PRO A 33 -2.37 13.62 5.62
N ASN A 34 -3.70 13.61 5.58
CA ASN A 34 -4.46 13.47 4.35
C ASN A 34 -4.55 14.84 3.66
N ILE A 35 -4.12 14.91 2.39
CA ILE A 35 -4.15 16.17 1.61
C ILE A 35 -5.19 16.17 0.48
N GLY A 36 -5.95 15.08 0.30
CA GLY A 36 -6.99 15.01 -0.72
C GLY A 36 -7.43 13.57 -1.04
N GLY A 37 -8.44 13.46 -1.89
CA GLY A 37 -8.96 12.18 -2.38
C GLY A 37 -10.27 12.37 -3.15
N ASP A 38 -10.64 11.37 -3.95
CA ASP A 38 -11.91 11.28 -4.67
C ASP A 38 -12.89 10.33 -3.97
N ILE A 39 -14.18 10.64 -4.05
CA ILE A 39 -15.27 9.82 -3.54
C ILE A 39 -16.42 9.86 -4.55
N VAL A 40 -16.68 8.74 -5.21
CA VAL A 40 -17.84 8.56 -6.10
C VAL A 40 -18.75 7.45 -5.59
N PHE A 41 -20.05 7.72 -5.59
CA PHE A 41 -21.15 6.80 -5.30
C PHE A 41 -21.84 6.37 -6.60
N ASN A 42 -21.96 5.06 -6.84
CA ASN A 42 -22.63 4.50 -8.02
C ASN A 42 -23.12 3.06 -7.74
N GLU A 43 -24.35 2.74 -8.16
CA GLU A 43 -24.98 1.40 -8.07
C GLU A 43 -24.06 0.22 -8.48
N SER A 44 -23.11 0.44 -9.40
CA SER A 44 -22.18 -0.59 -9.88
C SER A 44 -21.14 -1.02 -8.84
N PHE A 45 -21.10 -0.37 -7.68
CA PHE A 45 -20.20 -0.64 -6.55
C PHE A 45 -20.95 -1.03 -5.26
N ASP A 46 -22.24 -1.40 -5.36
CA ASP A 46 -23.08 -1.81 -4.22
C ASP A 46 -22.58 -3.08 -3.51
N ASP A 47 -21.94 -3.99 -4.26
CA ASP A 47 -21.37 -5.24 -3.74
C ASP A 47 -19.84 -5.20 -3.64
N ASN A 48 -19.17 -4.67 -4.66
CA ASN A 48 -17.72 -4.51 -4.69
C ASN A 48 -17.37 -3.02 -4.70
N CYS A 49 -17.05 -2.46 -3.53
CA CYS A 49 -16.55 -1.10 -3.44
C CYS A 49 -15.07 -1.02 -3.86
N LEU A 50 -14.64 0.16 -4.33
CA LEU A 50 -13.23 0.45 -4.59
C LEU A 50 -12.69 1.36 -3.48
N VAL A 51 -11.53 0.98 -2.92
CA VAL A 51 -10.81 1.73 -1.89
C VAL A 51 -9.35 1.78 -2.32
N ASN A 52 -8.92 2.93 -2.83
CA ASN A 52 -7.56 3.15 -3.32
C ASN A 52 -6.88 4.21 -2.45
N VAL A 53 -5.79 3.85 -1.80
CA VAL A 53 -4.99 4.77 -0.96
C VAL A 53 -3.72 5.14 -1.70
N VAL A 54 -3.48 6.44 -1.88
CA VAL A 54 -2.23 6.99 -2.41
C VAL A 54 -1.41 7.56 -1.26
N SER A 55 -0.14 7.18 -1.18
CA SER A 55 0.81 7.72 -0.20
C SER A 55 1.97 8.40 -0.93
N LEU A 56 2.40 9.56 -0.43
CA LEU A 56 3.44 10.40 -1.03
C LEU A 56 4.65 10.50 -0.10
N GLY A 57 5.73 9.81 -0.46
CA GLY A 57 7.03 9.92 0.21
C GLY A 57 8.03 10.75 -0.58
N ILE A 58 8.84 11.56 0.11
CA ILE A 58 9.94 12.33 -0.51
C ILE A 58 11.27 11.77 0.00
N VAL A 59 12.13 11.34 -0.94
CA VAL A 59 13.45 10.79 -0.66
C VAL A 59 14.47 11.40 -1.63
N ARG A 60 15.70 11.65 -1.18
CA ARG A 60 16.75 12.13 -2.10
C ARG A 60 17.23 10.99 -2.99
N ARG A 61 17.63 11.32 -4.23
CA ARG A 61 18.03 10.33 -5.25
C ARG A 61 19.25 9.49 -4.85
N ASP A 62 20.14 10.04 -4.04
CA ASP A 62 21.31 9.38 -3.46
C ASP A 62 20.98 8.44 -2.28
N GLN A 63 19.74 8.48 -1.77
CA GLN A 63 19.30 7.74 -0.58
C GLN A 63 18.28 6.63 -0.90
N ILE A 64 18.08 6.29 -2.19
CA ILE A 64 17.09 5.28 -2.61
C ILE A 64 17.62 3.86 -2.38
N ILE A 65 17.34 3.33 -1.19
CA ILE A 65 17.42 1.90 -0.87
C ILE A 65 16.41 1.13 -1.75
N ARG A 66 16.68 -0.14 -2.06
CA ARG A 66 15.93 -0.93 -3.06
C ARG A 66 15.31 -2.20 -2.48
N SER A 67 14.15 -2.57 -3.03
CA SER A 67 13.51 -3.88 -2.86
C SER A 67 14.21 -4.95 -3.74
N ARG A 68 15.49 -5.21 -3.45
CA ARG A 68 16.26 -6.38 -3.91
C ARG A 68 17.38 -6.67 -2.92
N ALA A 69 17.97 -7.85 -2.97
CA ALA A 69 19.30 -8.07 -2.41
C ALA A 69 20.36 -7.22 -3.18
N PRO A 70 21.35 -6.60 -2.50
CA PRO A 70 22.41 -5.82 -3.14
C PRO A 70 23.34 -6.67 -4.04
N PRO A 71 24.00 -6.11 -5.06
CA PRO A 71 24.89 -6.88 -5.95
C PRO A 71 26.08 -7.54 -5.24
N ALA A 72 26.62 -6.90 -4.20
CA ALA A 72 27.71 -7.44 -3.38
C ALA A 72 27.28 -8.56 -2.43
N ALA A 73 25.98 -8.89 -2.37
CA ALA A 73 25.45 -9.80 -1.37
C ALA A 73 26.01 -11.22 -1.50
N GLY A 74 26.10 -11.75 -2.73
CA GLY A 74 26.59 -13.10 -3.00
C GLY A 74 28.03 -13.37 -2.52
N GLU A 75 28.86 -12.34 -2.39
CA GLU A 75 30.23 -12.48 -1.86
C GLU A 75 30.28 -12.43 -0.32
N GLY A 76 29.33 -11.71 0.31
CA GLY A 76 29.29 -11.50 1.76
C GLY A 76 28.36 -12.43 2.54
N GLY A 77 27.55 -13.26 1.88
CA GLY A 77 26.62 -14.19 2.53
C GLY A 77 25.59 -13.47 3.43
N TYR A 78 24.97 -12.42 2.89
CA TYR A 78 24.14 -11.46 3.64
C TYR A 78 23.00 -12.14 4.40
N ASP A 79 22.72 -11.60 5.59
CA ASP A 79 21.62 -12.02 6.44
C ASP A 79 20.29 -11.52 5.91
N VAL A 80 19.28 -12.37 6.00
CA VAL A 80 17.87 -12.02 5.82
C VAL A 80 17.29 -11.76 7.21
N ILE A 81 16.88 -10.51 7.45
CA ILE A 81 16.36 -10.07 8.75
C ILE A 81 14.89 -9.70 8.59
N LEU A 82 14.00 -10.39 9.30
CA LEU A 82 12.60 -10.00 9.46
C LEU A 82 12.50 -9.02 10.63
N VAL A 83 11.69 -7.98 10.49
CA VAL A 83 11.42 -6.98 11.54
C VAL A 83 9.93 -6.68 11.62
N GLY A 84 9.34 -6.69 12.82
CA GLY A 84 7.97 -6.21 13.02
C GLY A 84 7.16 -7.04 14.02
N LYS A 85 5.86 -7.16 13.79
CA LYS A 85 4.96 -8.06 14.54
C LYS A 85 5.44 -9.52 14.47
N PRO A 86 5.24 -10.32 15.53
CA PRO A 86 5.35 -11.77 15.44
C PRO A 86 4.35 -12.30 14.42
N THR A 87 4.80 -13.20 13.53
CA THR A 87 3.93 -13.81 12.52
C THR A 87 2.80 -14.59 13.19
N ASP A 88 1.58 -14.33 12.75
CA ASP A 88 0.34 -14.95 13.20
C ASP A 88 -0.41 -15.56 12.00
N SER A 89 -1.70 -15.85 12.15
CA SER A 89 -2.56 -16.35 11.06
C SER A 89 -3.45 -15.27 10.42
N SER A 90 -3.16 -13.98 10.61
CA SER A 90 -3.97 -12.87 10.06
C SER A 90 -3.70 -12.62 8.58
N GLY A 91 -4.72 -12.13 7.87
CA GLY A 91 -4.67 -11.90 6.42
C GLY A 91 -4.39 -13.15 5.57
N LEU A 92 -4.50 -14.36 6.12
CA LEU A 92 -4.18 -15.60 5.42
C LEU A 92 -5.16 -15.81 4.25
N GLY A 93 -4.63 -15.75 3.02
CA GLY A 93 -5.44 -15.79 1.79
C GLY A 93 -6.05 -14.45 1.38
N GLY A 94 -5.60 -13.32 1.96
CA GLY A 94 -6.11 -11.98 1.64
C GLY A 94 -6.06 -11.63 0.15
N VAL A 95 -4.96 -11.95 -0.55
CA VAL A 95 -4.87 -11.80 -2.01
C VAL A 95 -5.89 -12.68 -2.77
N THR A 96 -6.17 -13.90 -2.31
CA THR A 96 -7.18 -14.78 -2.93
C THR A 96 -8.58 -14.20 -2.76
N PHE A 97 -8.93 -13.78 -1.54
CA PHE A 97 -10.20 -13.11 -1.23
C PHE A 97 -10.40 -11.83 -2.07
N ALA A 98 -9.35 -11.03 -2.26
CA ALA A 98 -9.37 -9.85 -3.13
C ALA A 98 -9.45 -10.16 -4.64
N SER A 99 -9.29 -11.43 -5.05
CA SER A 99 -9.33 -11.87 -6.45
C SER A 99 -10.60 -12.62 -6.84
N GLU A 100 -11.38 -13.10 -5.85
CA GLU A 100 -12.62 -13.86 -6.08
C GLU A 100 -13.86 -12.97 -5.99
N ALA A 101 -14.98 -13.43 -6.57
CA ALA A 101 -16.23 -12.71 -6.53
C ALA A 101 -16.97 -13.00 -5.22
N LEU A 102 -17.11 -12.00 -4.35
CA LEU A 102 -17.74 -12.12 -3.03
C LEU A 102 -19.13 -12.77 -3.10
N ARG A 103 -19.34 -13.84 -2.32
CA ARG A 103 -20.64 -14.51 -2.12
C ARG A 103 -20.97 -14.59 -0.64
N GLU A 104 -22.26 -14.60 -0.33
CA GLU A 104 -22.78 -14.68 1.04
C GLU A 104 -22.52 -16.06 1.68
N GLU A 105 -22.27 -17.10 0.87
CA GLU A 105 -21.97 -18.47 1.34
C GLU A 105 -20.55 -18.63 1.91
N ASP A 106 -19.61 -17.72 1.57
CA ASP A 106 -18.19 -17.85 1.90
C ASP A 106 -17.77 -17.11 3.20
N GLU A 107 -18.70 -16.44 3.90
CA GLU A 107 -18.40 -15.53 5.03
C GLU A 107 -17.62 -16.17 6.19
N GLU A 108 -17.86 -17.45 6.53
CA GLU A 108 -17.10 -18.12 7.60
C GLU A 108 -15.65 -18.43 7.19
N THR A 109 -15.44 -18.81 5.93
CA THR A 109 -14.11 -19.07 5.35
C THR A 109 -13.27 -17.79 5.32
N ASN A 110 -13.91 -16.66 5.01
CA ASN A 110 -13.26 -15.36 4.84
C ASN A 110 -12.74 -14.73 6.15
N ARG A 111 -13.03 -15.30 7.32
CA ARG A 111 -12.50 -14.82 8.62
C ARG A 111 -10.97 -14.83 8.69
N GLY A 112 -10.28 -15.70 7.94
CA GLY A 112 -8.82 -15.71 7.86
C GLY A 112 -8.21 -14.50 7.15
N ALA A 113 -8.95 -13.87 6.23
CA ALA A 113 -8.49 -12.70 5.47
C ALA A 113 -8.58 -11.38 6.26
N VAL A 114 -9.09 -11.40 7.51
CA VAL A 114 -9.16 -10.21 8.37
C VAL A 114 -7.75 -9.74 8.72
N GLN A 115 -7.47 -8.49 8.37
CA GLN A 115 -6.21 -7.81 8.67
C GLN A 115 -6.25 -7.21 10.08
N ILE A 116 -5.17 -7.35 10.85
CA ILE A 116 -5.04 -6.81 12.22
C ILE A 116 -4.01 -5.67 12.20
N PRO A 117 -4.43 -4.41 11.98
CA PRO A 117 -3.51 -3.26 11.92
C PRO A 117 -2.94 -2.89 13.29
N ASP A 118 -1.78 -2.23 13.31
CA ASP A 118 -1.28 -1.46 14.46
C ASP A 118 -0.50 -0.22 13.97
N PRO A 119 -1.16 0.94 13.86
CA PRO A 119 -0.48 2.16 13.44
C PRO A 119 0.51 2.71 14.48
N PHE A 120 0.38 2.36 15.77
CA PHE A 120 1.32 2.81 16.80
C PHE A 120 2.66 2.09 16.64
N LEU A 121 2.64 0.76 16.51
CA LEU A 121 3.82 -0.02 16.17
C LEU A 121 4.39 0.39 14.80
N LYS A 122 3.54 0.65 13.79
CA LYS A 122 4.01 1.16 12.49
C LYS A 122 4.72 2.52 12.61
N ASN A 123 4.24 3.42 13.47
CA ASN A 123 4.88 4.71 13.74
C ASN A 123 6.24 4.55 14.45
N VAL A 124 6.37 3.61 15.39
CA VAL A 124 7.66 3.25 16.00
C VAL A 124 8.61 2.66 14.96
N LEU A 125 8.16 1.69 14.16
CA LEU A 125 8.93 1.08 13.08
C LEU A 125 9.40 2.12 12.05
N PHE A 126 8.58 3.13 11.72
CA PHE A 126 8.99 4.20 10.81
C PHE A 126 10.19 5.00 11.34
N LYS A 127 10.26 5.24 12.65
CA LYS A 127 11.39 5.92 13.31
C LYS A 127 12.62 5.01 13.38
N ALA A 128 12.45 3.75 13.78
CA ALA A 128 13.52 2.76 13.80
C ALA A 128 14.12 2.51 12.41
N ASN A 129 13.29 2.52 11.35
CA ASN A 129 13.72 2.48 9.96
C ASN A 129 14.55 3.73 9.59
N ALA A 130 14.20 4.92 10.09
CA ALA A 130 14.98 6.13 9.84
C ALA A 130 16.40 6.04 10.41
N ASP A 131 16.56 5.39 11.57
CA ASP A 131 17.86 5.12 12.21
C ASP A 131 18.64 4.00 11.50
N LEU A 132 17.99 2.92 11.06
CA LEU A 132 18.59 1.94 10.14
C LEU A 132 19.13 2.64 8.88
N PHE A 133 18.33 3.53 8.29
CA PHE A 133 18.73 4.27 7.10
C PHE A 133 19.86 5.27 7.42
N ALA A 134 19.94 5.81 8.63
CA ALA A 134 21.05 6.65 9.07
C ALA A 134 22.34 5.84 9.23
N LEU A 135 22.26 4.66 9.86
CA LEU A 135 23.35 3.69 9.99
C LEU A 135 23.96 3.34 8.62
N VAL A 136 23.18 2.78 7.69
CA VAL A 136 23.74 2.30 6.41
C VAL A 136 24.33 3.42 5.56
N ARG A 137 23.80 4.65 5.67
CA ARG A 137 24.38 5.85 5.02
C ARG A 137 25.68 6.33 5.67
N ALA A 138 25.86 6.13 6.97
CA ALA A 138 27.10 6.48 7.66
C ALA A 138 28.24 5.51 7.33
N GLU A 139 27.91 4.21 7.16
CA GLU A 139 28.87 3.18 6.76
C GLU A 139 29.13 3.12 5.24
N GLY A 140 28.23 3.70 4.43
CA GLY A 140 28.31 3.66 2.96
C GLY A 140 27.92 2.31 2.34
N ILE A 141 27.15 1.49 3.07
CA ILE A 141 26.81 0.11 2.70
C ILE A 141 25.43 0.07 2.01
N GLU A 142 25.34 -0.62 0.86
CA GLU A 142 24.05 -0.92 0.23
C GLU A 142 23.38 -2.08 0.99
N ILE A 143 22.11 -1.89 1.37
CA ILE A 143 21.23 -2.94 1.89
C ILE A 143 20.01 -3.10 0.98
N GLY A 144 19.38 -4.27 1.05
CA GLY A 144 18.03 -4.47 0.56
C GLY A 144 17.01 -4.12 1.64
N PHE A 145 15.89 -3.50 1.26
CA PHE A 145 14.77 -3.23 2.17
C PHE A 145 13.44 -3.34 1.43
N LYS A 146 12.47 -4.06 2.03
CA LYS A 146 11.12 -4.28 1.50
C LYS A 146 10.09 -4.40 2.63
N ASP A 147 8.84 -4.05 2.36
CA ASP A 147 7.67 -4.35 3.19
C ASP A 147 7.15 -5.79 2.98
N LEU A 148 6.38 -6.29 3.94
CA LEU A 148 5.56 -7.50 3.76
C LEU A 148 4.12 -7.09 3.49
N GLY A 149 3.48 -7.78 2.53
CA GLY A 149 2.10 -7.54 2.10
C GLY A 149 1.48 -8.82 1.56
N GLY A 150 0.81 -8.74 0.39
CA GLY A 150 0.16 -9.88 -0.24
C GLY A 150 1.09 -11.07 -0.49
N GLY A 151 0.67 -12.27 -0.11
CA GLY A 151 1.51 -13.48 -0.14
C GLY A 151 2.61 -13.54 0.94
N GLY A 152 2.59 -12.61 1.90
CA GLY A 152 3.33 -12.68 3.15
C GLY A 152 4.86 -12.74 3.03
N PHE A 153 5.45 -13.61 3.85
CA PHE A 153 6.90 -13.72 4.03
C PHE A 153 7.58 -14.40 2.84
N THR A 154 6.97 -15.42 2.24
CA THR A 154 7.47 -16.07 1.00
C THR A 154 7.51 -15.10 -0.17
N CYS A 155 6.49 -14.26 -0.35
CA CYS A 155 6.49 -13.20 -1.36
C CYS A 155 7.68 -12.25 -1.14
N ALA A 156 7.80 -11.65 0.05
CA ALA A 156 8.85 -10.69 0.35
C ALA A 156 10.28 -11.28 0.22
N THR A 157 10.51 -12.51 0.68
CA THR A 157 11.83 -13.16 0.59
C THR A 157 12.17 -13.60 -0.83
N SER A 158 11.24 -14.22 -1.55
CA SER A 158 11.50 -14.71 -2.92
C SER A 158 11.69 -13.58 -3.93
N GLU A 159 10.90 -12.50 -3.85
CA GLU A 159 11.11 -11.31 -4.69
C GLU A 159 12.46 -10.65 -4.42
N MET A 160 12.88 -10.54 -3.14
CA MET A 160 14.14 -9.92 -2.76
C MET A 160 15.36 -10.66 -3.30
N GLY A 161 15.35 -12.00 -3.26
CA GLY A 161 16.40 -12.82 -3.87
C GLY A 161 16.37 -12.74 -5.40
N SER A 162 15.20 -13.00 -5.99
CA SER A 162 15.01 -13.02 -7.45
C SER A 162 15.39 -11.69 -8.12
N ALA A 163 14.99 -10.55 -7.55
CA ALA A 163 15.35 -9.22 -8.06
C ALA A 163 16.80 -8.81 -7.79
N GLY A 164 17.52 -9.54 -6.94
CA GLY A 164 18.98 -9.43 -6.77
C GLY A 164 19.80 -10.40 -7.64
N GLY A 165 19.17 -11.48 -8.13
CA GLY A 165 19.85 -12.57 -8.84
C GLY A 165 20.39 -13.69 -7.92
N PHE A 166 19.82 -13.83 -6.71
CA PHE A 166 20.27 -14.78 -5.68
C PHE A 166 19.16 -15.71 -5.22
N GLY A 167 19.54 -16.89 -4.73
CA GLY A 167 18.66 -17.77 -3.95
C GLY A 167 18.50 -17.30 -2.50
N MET A 168 17.71 -18.04 -1.73
CA MET A 168 17.45 -17.81 -0.31
C MET A 168 17.49 -19.13 0.47
N GLU A 169 18.11 -19.10 1.65
CA GLU A 169 18.11 -20.15 2.67
C GLU A 169 17.41 -19.60 3.92
N ILE A 170 16.21 -20.10 4.20
CA ILE A 170 15.30 -19.52 5.21
C ILE A 170 15.00 -20.56 6.29
N ASN A 171 15.05 -20.15 7.56
CA ASN A 171 14.70 -21.00 8.69
C ASN A 171 13.50 -20.43 9.46
N LEU A 172 12.37 -21.13 9.41
CA LEU A 172 11.15 -20.71 10.10
C LEU A 172 11.22 -20.88 11.63
N ASP A 173 12.19 -21.63 12.16
CA ASP A 173 12.40 -21.72 13.60
C ASP A 173 12.92 -20.39 14.19
N ASP A 174 13.77 -19.65 13.47
CA ASP A 174 14.33 -18.36 13.91
C ASP A 174 13.35 -17.17 13.79
N MET A 175 12.27 -17.34 13.03
CA MET A 175 11.18 -16.37 12.89
C MET A 175 10.54 -16.04 14.26
N HIS A 176 10.19 -14.77 14.49
CA HIS A 176 9.33 -14.38 15.61
C HIS A 176 7.86 -14.70 15.27
N LYS A 177 7.21 -15.47 16.13
CA LYS A 177 5.91 -16.14 15.90
C LYS A 177 5.00 -15.91 17.10
N ALA A 178 3.70 -15.70 16.87
CA ALA A 178 2.73 -15.44 17.94
C ALA A 178 2.27 -16.74 18.64
N ALA A 179 2.34 -17.88 17.94
CA ALA A 179 2.12 -19.22 18.46
C ALA A 179 2.94 -20.23 17.65
N ASP A 180 2.82 -21.52 17.98
CA ASP A 180 3.28 -22.59 17.08
C ASP A 180 2.24 -22.78 15.96
N PHE A 181 2.68 -22.58 14.70
CA PHE A 181 1.82 -22.63 13.51
C PHE A 181 2.42 -23.57 12.45
N PRO A 182 1.61 -24.11 11.52
CA PRO A 182 2.11 -24.83 10.35
C PRO A 182 3.05 -23.98 9.50
N ALA A 183 3.99 -24.64 8.79
CA ALA A 183 4.99 -23.97 7.96
C ALA A 183 4.35 -23.09 6.87
N GLU A 184 3.21 -23.52 6.34
CA GLU A 184 2.41 -22.85 5.32
C GLU A 184 1.90 -21.50 5.86
N VAL A 185 1.31 -21.49 7.06
CA VAL A 185 0.81 -20.26 7.70
C VAL A 185 1.96 -19.29 7.94
N LEU A 186 3.08 -19.76 8.50
CA LEU A 186 4.27 -18.93 8.73
C LEU A 186 4.87 -18.35 7.44
N SER A 187 4.71 -19.08 6.32
CA SER A 187 5.22 -18.70 5.01
C SER A 187 4.37 -17.64 4.31
N ILE A 188 3.03 -17.81 4.28
CA ILE A 188 2.12 -16.98 3.47
C ILE A 188 1.15 -16.09 4.25
N ALA A 189 1.16 -16.09 5.59
CA ALA A 189 0.34 -15.16 6.37
C ALA A 189 0.73 -13.69 6.13
N GLU A 190 -0.28 -12.84 5.96
CA GLU A 190 -0.15 -11.44 5.58
C GLU A 190 -0.15 -10.50 6.80
N THR A 191 0.28 -11.00 7.98
CA THR A 191 0.43 -10.23 9.22
C THR A 191 1.08 -8.88 8.96
N GLN A 192 0.40 -7.82 9.41
CA GLN A 192 0.77 -6.43 9.14
C GLN A 192 2.00 -5.97 9.94
N GLU A 193 2.41 -4.71 9.76
CA GLU A 193 3.54 -4.10 10.49
C GLU A 193 4.88 -4.85 10.39
N ARG A 194 5.17 -5.53 9.27
CA ARG A 194 6.46 -6.20 9.03
C ARG A 194 7.27 -5.63 7.86
N PHE A 195 8.58 -5.73 7.96
CA PHE A 195 9.58 -5.38 6.95
C PHE A 195 10.65 -6.48 6.85
N LEU A 196 11.29 -6.58 5.69
CA LEU A 196 12.42 -7.47 5.41
C LEU A 196 13.65 -6.66 5.03
N ILE A 197 14.79 -6.98 5.63
CA ILE A 197 16.10 -6.38 5.36
C ILE A 197 17.02 -7.47 4.82
N VAL A 198 17.85 -7.13 3.83
CA VAL A 198 18.97 -7.96 3.37
C VAL A 198 20.26 -7.17 3.54
N SER A 199 21.10 -7.58 4.50
CA SER A 199 22.26 -6.79 4.98
C SER A 199 23.49 -7.65 5.27
N PRO A 200 24.71 -7.11 5.13
CA PRO A 200 25.91 -7.90 5.39
C PRO A 200 26.07 -8.22 6.89
N PRO A 201 26.70 -9.36 7.25
CA PRO A 201 26.71 -9.84 8.64
C PRO A 201 27.37 -8.91 9.67
N GLU A 202 28.31 -8.06 9.27
CA GLU A 202 28.94 -7.06 10.16
C GLU A 202 27.97 -5.98 10.64
N LEU A 203 26.87 -5.73 9.91
CA LEU A 203 25.81 -4.83 10.38
C LEU A 203 24.80 -5.52 11.29
N ARG A 204 24.72 -6.86 11.30
CA ARG A 204 23.69 -7.66 12.01
C ARG A 204 23.44 -7.13 13.42
N GLN A 205 24.46 -7.07 14.26
CA GLN A 205 24.28 -6.71 15.68
C GLN A 205 23.84 -5.25 15.85
N ARG A 206 24.25 -4.34 14.97
CA ARG A 206 23.84 -2.92 14.99
C ARG A 206 22.39 -2.77 14.53
N ILE A 207 21.96 -3.54 13.53
CA ILE A 207 20.57 -3.59 13.06
C ILE A 207 19.66 -4.20 14.12
N LEU A 208 20.02 -5.36 14.68
CA LEU A 208 19.26 -6.00 15.76
C LEU A 208 19.13 -5.07 16.97
N LYS A 209 20.21 -4.38 17.37
CA LYS A 209 20.20 -3.42 18.48
C LYS A 209 19.24 -2.24 18.24
N ILE A 210 19.22 -1.65 17.03
CA ILE A 210 18.31 -0.54 16.71
C ILE A 210 16.86 -0.92 17.01
N TYR A 211 16.41 -2.10 16.56
CA TYR A 211 15.02 -2.52 16.75
C TYR A 211 14.73 -3.13 18.13
N ASN A 212 15.67 -3.90 18.69
CA ASN A 212 15.41 -4.70 19.90
C ASN A 212 15.82 -4.00 21.21
N GLU A 213 16.65 -2.95 21.15
CA GLU A 213 17.14 -2.22 22.34
C GLU A 213 16.87 -0.72 22.25
N ASP A 214 17.22 -0.06 21.13
CA ASP A 214 17.10 1.41 21.03
C ASP A 214 15.66 1.89 20.79
N TRP A 215 14.87 1.10 20.05
CA TRP A 215 13.43 1.32 19.84
C TRP A 215 12.55 0.30 20.59
N ASP A 216 13.16 -0.59 21.37
CA ASP A 216 12.53 -1.52 22.33
C ASP A 216 11.24 -2.20 21.83
N LEU A 217 11.25 -2.68 20.58
CA LEU A 217 10.08 -3.33 19.98
C LEU A 217 9.42 -4.42 20.86
N PRO A 218 10.17 -5.27 21.61
CA PRO A 218 9.57 -6.30 22.45
C PRO A 218 8.65 -5.77 23.57
N ASN A 219 8.87 -4.54 24.05
CA ASN A 219 8.01 -3.88 25.03
C ASN A 219 6.96 -2.95 24.38
N VAL A 220 7.17 -2.54 23.12
CA VAL A 220 6.16 -1.79 22.33
C VAL A 220 5.01 -2.70 21.90
N TYR A 221 5.31 -3.94 21.49
CA TYR A 221 4.30 -4.95 21.14
C TYR A 221 4.82 -6.35 21.49
N GLU A 222 4.00 -7.17 22.15
CA GLU A 222 4.43 -8.47 22.65
C GLU A 222 4.99 -9.37 21.54
N GLY A 223 6.25 -9.78 21.68
CA GLY A 223 6.95 -10.64 20.74
C GLY A 223 7.48 -9.95 19.47
N ALA A 224 7.18 -8.67 19.24
CA ALA A 224 7.68 -7.90 18.10
C ALA A 224 9.19 -7.65 18.24
N ARG A 225 9.96 -7.87 17.17
CA ARG A 225 11.43 -7.73 17.17
C ARG A 225 12.01 -7.71 15.76
N ALA A 226 13.33 -7.53 15.68
CA ALA A 226 14.15 -8.01 14.58
C ALA A 226 14.66 -9.44 14.88
N SER A 227 14.51 -10.35 13.92
CA SER A 227 15.12 -11.70 13.88
C SER A 227 15.96 -11.82 12.61
N VAL A 228 17.18 -12.36 12.70
CA VAL A 228 17.80 -13.02 11.53
C VAL A 228 17.00 -14.31 11.29
N VAL A 229 16.45 -14.50 10.09
CA VAL A 229 15.55 -15.62 9.74
C VAL A 229 16.08 -16.47 8.57
N GLY A 230 17.32 -16.20 8.14
CA GLY A 230 17.93 -16.87 7.01
C GLY A 230 19.08 -16.06 6.42
N LYS A 231 19.51 -16.47 5.23
CA LYS A 231 20.52 -15.82 4.41
C LYS A 231 20.14 -15.91 2.94
N ILE A 232 20.78 -15.10 2.11
CA ILE A 232 20.85 -15.38 0.68
C ILE A 232 21.78 -16.56 0.38
N ASN A 233 21.61 -17.20 -0.78
CA ASN A 233 22.59 -18.13 -1.34
C ASN A 233 22.97 -17.73 -2.78
N THR A 234 24.12 -18.21 -3.26
CA THR A 234 24.68 -17.89 -4.58
C THR A 234 24.14 -18.80 -5.71
N GLY A 235 23.19 -19.69 -5.41
CA GLY A 235 22.48 -20.50 -6.39
C GLY A 235 21.17 -19.86 -6.85
N ASP A 236 20.32 -20.66 -7.49
CA ASP A 236 18.96 -20.32 -7.94
C ASP A 236 17.88 -20.82 -6.96
N ARG A 237 18.29 -21.44 -5.86
CA ARG A 237 17.44 -22.19 -4.92
C ARG A 237 16.73 -21.26 -3.94
N PHE A 238 15.41 -21.38 -3.81
CA PHE A 238 14.68 -20.90 -2.64
C PHE A 238 14.36 -22.10 -1.76
N THR A 239 15.00 -22.17 -0.58
CA THR A 239 14.92 -23.33 0.30
C THR A 239 14.51 -22.88 1.71
N VAL A 240 13.45 -23.50 2.24
CA VAL A 240 12.89 -23.18 3.56
C VAL A 240 12.93 -24.43 4.45
N THR A 241 13.43 -24.27 5.68
CA THR A 241 13.40 -25.33 6.71
C THR A 241 12.50 -24.96 7.89
N TYR A 242 11.91 -25.97 8.52
CA TYR A 242 11.19 -25.84 9.78
C TYR A 242 11.25 -27.15 10.58
N LYS A 243 11.49 -27.07 11.89
CA LYS A 243 11.59 -28.20 12.83
C LYS A 243 12.56 -29.31 12.39
N GLY A 244 13.58 -28.93 11.60
CA GLY A 244 14.60 -29.82 11.03
C GLY A 244 14.27 -30.43 9.66
N GLU A 245 13.10 -30.15 9.09
CA GLU A 245 12.67 -30.66 7.77
C GLU A 245 12.69 -29.54 6.71
N THR A 246 12.96 -29.89 5.45
CA THR A 246 12.85 -28.96 4.31
C THR A 246 11.39 -28.91 3.83
N VAL A 247 10.74 -27.77 4.04
CA VAL A 247 9.30 -27.57 3.76
C VAL A 247 9.03 -26.90 2.41
N CYS A 248 10.03 -26.26 1.78
CA CYS A 248 9.86 -25.66 0.46
C CYS A 248 11.17 -25.65 -0.33
N ASP A 249 11.15 -26.19 -1.56
CA ASP A 249 12.26 -26.26 -2.52
C ASP A 249 11.75 -26.79 -3.88
N VAL A 250 11.58 -26.14 -5.05
CA VAL A 250 11.46 -24.74 -5.58
C VAL A 250 12.69 -23.88 -5.94
N PRO A 251 13.07 -23.77 -7.24
CA PRO A 251 13.91 -22.67 -7.74
C PRO A 251 13.21 -21.32 -7.60
N ILE A 252 13.92 -20.26 -7.21
CA ILE A 252 13.34 -18.96 -6.84
C ILE A 252 12.59 -18.29 -7.99
N GLN A 253 13.07 -18.48 -9.23
CA GLN A 253 12.43 -17.96 -10.44
C GLN A 253 11.07 -18.60 -10.74
N HIS A 254 10.75 -19.77 -10.16
CA HIS A 254 9.43 -20.40 -10.28
C HIS A 254 8.42 -19.83 -9.27
N LEU A 255 8.88 -19.19 -8.18
CA LEU A 255 8.01 -18.47 -7.24
C LEU A 255 7.65 -17.09 -7.79
N THR A 256 8.63 -16.38 -8.36
CA THR A 256 8.41 -15.03 -8.92
C THR A 256 7.96 -15.03 -10.39
N GLY A 257 7.88 -16.20 -11.03
CA GLY A 257 7.56 -16.37 -12.45
C GLY A 257 6.07 -16.63 -12.71
N GLY A 258 5.32 -15.59 -13.08
CA GLY A 258 3.90 -15.71 -13.44
C GLY A 258 3.65 -16.19 -14.88
N ILE A 259 2.64 -17.05 -15.08
CA ILE A 259 2.20 -17.49 -16.42
C ILE A 259 1.57 -16.32 -17.18
N ARG A 260 2.13 -15.98 -18.35
CA ARG A 260 1.61 -14.91 -19.22
C ARG A 260 0.68 -15.49 -20.29
N TYR A 261 -0.58 -15.09 -20.26
CA TYR A 261 -1.58 -15.50 -21.25
C TYR A 261 -1.88 -14.37 -22.23
N GLN A 262 -1.68 -14.61 -23.53
CA GLN A 262 -2.25 -13.75 -24.57
C GLN A 262 -3.72 -14.14 -24.76
N ARG A 263 -4.64 -13.29 -24.30
CA ARG A 263 -6.09 -13.44 -24.53
C ARG A 263 -6.47 -12.75 -25.84
N LEU A 264 -7.54 -13.22 -26.48
CA LEU A 264 -8.07 -12.57 -27.68
C LEU A 264 -8.71 -11.22 -27.29
N GLU A 265 -8.14 -10.13 -27.81
CA GLU A 265 -8.73 -8.80 -27.67
C GLU A 265 -9.91 -8.65 -28.62
N ILE A 266 -11.11 -8.48 -28.06
CA ILE A 266 -12.34 -8.23 -28.82
C ILE A 266 -12.86 -6.86 -28.41
N PRO A 267 -13.10 -5.92 -29.34
CA PRO A 267 -13.71 -4.64 -29.03
C PRO A 267 -15.04 -4.81 -28.28
N ARG A 268 -15.15 -4.22 -27.09
CA ARG A 268 -16.37 -4.29 -26.28
C ARG A 268 -17.53 -3.67 -27.05
N ALA A 269 -18.63 -4.40 -27.20
CA ALA A 269 -19.87 -3.87 -27.74
C ALA A 269 -20.40 -2.76 -26.81
N ILE A 270 -20.19 -1.50 -27.20
CA ILE A 270 -20.71 -0.33 -26.49
C ILE A 270 -22.24 -0.31 -26.66
N ARG A 271 -22.97 -0.44 -25.55
CA ARG A 271 -24.45 -0.44 -25.49
C ARG A 271 -25.04 0.85 -24.91
N LEU A 272 -24.19 1.72 -24.35
CA LEU A 272 -24.58 3.00 -23.78
C LEU A 272 -24.01 4.11 -24.66
N THR A 273 -24.87 4.99 -25.15
CA THR A 273 -24.49 6.24 -25.80
C THR A 273 -24.52 7.38 -24.80
N GLU A 274 -24.00 8.54 -25.19
CA GLU A 274 -24.23 9.79 -24.46
C GLU A 274 -25.76 10.08 -24.38
N PRO A 275 -26.30 10.39 -23.19
CA PRO A 275 -27.72 10.68 -23.05
C PRO A 275 -28.06 12.03 -23.69
N GLN A 276 -29.16 12.08 -24.45
CA GLN A 276 -29.76 13.37 -24.81
C GLN A 276 -30.46 13.94 -23.58
N VAL A 277 -30.16 15.21 -23.26
CA VAL A 277 -30.73 15.92 -22.10
C VAL A 277 -31.66 17.00 -22.63
N GLU A 278 -32.95 16.90 -22.29
CA GLU A 278 -33.95 17.92 -22.62
C GLU A 278 -33.74 19.20 -21.79
N GLU A 279 -34.15 20.35 -22.32
CA GLU A 279 -33.99 21.64 -21.63
C GLU A 279 -34.92 21.71 -20.39
N PRO A 280 -34.39 21.96 -19.18
CA PRO A 280 -35.21 22.01 -17.97
C PRO A 280 -36.15 23.22 -17.94
N SER A 281 -37.42 22.98 -17.56
CA SER A 281 -38.39 24.06 -17.34
C SER A 281 -38.15 24.88 -16.07
N ASP A 282 -37.32 24.39 -15.13
CA ASP A 282 -36.79 25.17 -14.01
C ASP A 282 -35.34 24.76 -13.69
N TYR A 283 -34.40 25.64 -14.02
CA TYR A 283 -32.98 25.47 -13.71
C TYR A 283 -32.68 25.53 -12.20
N ASN A 284 -33.51 26.17 -11.38
CA ASN A 284 -33.29 26.24 -9.93
C ASN A 284 -33.54 24.87 -9.28
N ALA A 285 -34.63 24.20 -9.65
CA ALA A 285 -34.90 22.81 -9.24
C ALA A 285 -33.77 21.85 -9.67
N VAL A 286 -33.22 22.02 -10.89
CA VAL A 286 -32.07 21.21 -11.36
C VAL A 286 -30.80 21.51 -10.55
N LEU A 287 -30.46 22.78 -10.32
CA LEU A 287 -29.30 23.17 -9.51
C LEU A 287 -29.41 22.60 -8.07
N LEU A 288 -30.59 22.72 -7.44
CA LEU A 288 -30.84 22.16 -6.12
C LEU A 288 -30.77 20.62 -6.10
N LYS A 289 -31.13 19.94 -7.20
CA LYS A 289 -30.95 18.49 -7.35
C LYS A 289 -29.47 18.11 -7.50
N ILE A 290 -28.69 18.89 -8.26
CA ILE A 290 -27.25 18.70 -8.45
C ILE A 290 -26.51 18.89 -7.13
N LEU A 291 -26.74 19.99 -6.41
CA LEU A 291 -26.09 20.29 -5.12
C LEU A 291 -26.43 19.29 -4.00
N ARG A 292 -27.57 18.59 -4.11
CA ARG A 292 -27.97 17.50 -3.21
C ARG A 292 -27.42 16.13 -3.61
N SER A 293 -26.76 16.02 -4.75
CA SER A 293 -26.17 14.75 -5.21
C SER A 293 -25.07 14.28 -4.26
N PRO A 294 -25.03 12.99 -3.87
CA PRO A 294 -23.93 12.46 -3.06
C PRO A 294 -22.59 12.49 -3.81
N ASN A 295 -22.56 12.82 -5.11
CA ASN A 295 -21.35 13.01 -5.91
C ASN A 295 -20.91 14.48 -6.07
N ILE A 296 -21.65 15.44 -5.51
CA ILE A 296 -21.38 16.89 -5.62
C ILE A 296 -21.40 17.58 -4.24
N ALA A 297 -22.16 17.05 -3.28
CA ALA A 297 -22.24 17.60 -1.92
C ALA A 297 -20.91 17.54 -1.15
N SER A 298 -20.69 18.53 -0.28
CA SER A 298 -19.44 18.76 0.47
C SER A 298 -18.86 17.50 1.11
N ARG A 299 -17.53 17.33 0.92
CA ARG A 299 -16.74 16.24 1.52
C ARG A 299 -16.25 16.54 2.95
N GLU A 300 -16.62 17.69 3.51
CA GLU A 300 -16.24 18.11 4.88
C GLU A 300 -16.57 17.05 5.93
N HIS A 301 -17.72 16.39 5.80
CA HIS A 301 -18.14 15.30 6.69
C HIS A 301 -17.15 14.13 6.73
N VAL A 302 -16.31 13.95 5.71
CA VAL A 302 -15.22 12.97 5.66
C VAL A 302 -13.90 13.59 6.12
N TYR A 303 -13.40 14.63 5.43
CA TYR A 303 -12.03 15.10 5.66
C TYR A 303 -11.80 15.77 7.02
N ARG A 304 -12.86 16.18 7.73
CA ARG A 304 -12.76 16.65 9.13
C ARG A 304 -12.27 15.58 10.13
N TYR A 305 -12.32 14.30 9.77
CA TYR A 305 -11.81 13.20 10.60
C TYR A 305 -10.31 12.96 10.38
N TYR A 306 -9.77 13.36 9.22
CA TYR A 306 -8.36 13.21 8.89
C TYR A 306 -7.55 14.35 9.51
N ASP A 307 -6.37 14.00 10.04
CA ASP A 307 -5.35 15.01 10.27
C ASP A 307 -4.88 15.58 8.92
N THR A 308 -4.74 16.90 8.84
CA THR A 308 -4.28 17.61 7.63
C THR A 308 -3.05 18.50 7.92
N GLU A 309 -2.55 18.53 9.16
CA GLU A 309 -1.62 19.57 9.65
C GLU A 309 -0.42 19.05 10.47
N VAL A 310 -0.36 17.78 10.88
CA VAL A 310 0.66 17.21 11.79
C VAL A 310 2.12 17.42 11.35
N MET A 311 2.38 17.58 10.05
CA MET A 311 3.71 17.89 9.50
C MET A 311 4.04 19.40 9.45
N GLY A 312 3.09 20.27 9.79
CA GLY A 312 3.27 21.72 9.89
C GLY A 312 3.48 22.45 8.56
N ASN A 313 3.16 21.81 7.42
CA ASN A 313 3.49 22.31 6.08
C ASN A 313 2.37 22.14 5.03
N ALA A 314 1.13 21.89 5.43
CA ALA A 314 -0.02 22.00 4.53
C ALA A 314 -0.33 23.47 4.24
N VAL A 315 -0.58 23.79 2.96
CA VAL A 315 -0.87 25.14 2.46
C VAL A 315 -2.22 25.22 1.74
N ILE A 316 -2.67 24.10 1.17
CA ILE A 316 -4.05 23.89 0.72
C ILE A 316 -4.50 22.54 1.26
N ARG A 317 -5.55 22.55 2.08
CA ARG A 317 -6.17 21.39 2.73
C ARG A 317 -7.28 20.78 1.86
N PRO A 318 -7.72 19.54 2.13
CA PRO A 318 -8.91 18.97 1.48
C PRO A 318 -10.11 19.92 1.51
N GLY A 319 -10.69 20.17 0.33
CA GLY A 319 -11.88 21.03 0.18
C GLY A 319 -11.64 22.54 0.13
N GLU A 320 -10.39 23.02 0.29
CA GLU A 320 -10.06 24.45 0.11
C GLU A 320 -9.87 24.85 -1.36
N ALA A 321 -9.41 23.91 -2.20
CA ALA A 321 -9.31 24.04 -3.66
C ALA A 321 -9.28 22.65 -4.33
N ASP A 322 -9.11 22.61 -5.65
CA ASP A 322 -9.18 21.39 -6.48
C ASP A 322 -8.07 20.35 -6.19
N ALA A 323 -6.96 20.76 -5.56
CA ALA A 323 -5.82 19.90 -5.25
C ALA A 323 -5.17 20.25 -3.91
N GLY A 324 -4.69 19.23 -3.19
CA GLY A 324 -3.92 19.41 -1.95
C GLY A 324 -2.51 19.92 -2.23
N LEU A 325 -1.97 20.73 -1.33
CA LEU A 325 -0.61 21.29 -1.45
C LEU A 325 0.12 21.26 -0.11
N ILE A 326 1.29 20.61 -0.09
CA ILE A 326 2.28 20.75 0.98
C ILE A 326 3.43 21.65 0.52
N ALA A 327 3.75 22.71 1.27
CA ALA A 327 4.84 23.61 0.97
C ALA A 327 5.36 24.37 2.22
N PRO A 328 6.68 24.62 2.32
CA PRO A 328 7.74 24.00 1.52
C PRO A 328 7.92 22.52 1.91
N VAL A 329 8.53 21.75 1.00
CA VAL A 329 9.22 20.51 1.36
C VAL A 329 10.36 20.87 2.31
N ARG A 330 10.53 20.13 3.41
CA ARG A 330 11.42 20.54 4.51
C ARG A 330 12.88 20.69 4.05
N GLY A 331 13.38 21.93 4.09
CA GLY A 331 14.74 22.30 3.66
C GLY A 331 14.85 22.77 2.20
N GLU A 332 13.75 22.70 1.44
CA GLU A 332 13.70 23.00 0.01
C GLU A 332 12.89 24.26 -0.32
N LYS A 333 12.94 24.69 -1.58
CA LYS A 333 12.21 25.88 -2.09
C LYS A 333 10.96 25.56 -2.91
N PHE A 334 10.54 24.30 -2.96
CA PHE A 334 9.37 23.83 -3.69
C PHE A 334 8.36 23.17 -2.75
N GLY A 335 7.10 23.09 -3.19
CA GLY A 335 6.05 22.26 -2.59
C GLY A 335 5.72 21.06 -3.47
N VAL A 336 4.85 20.17 -2.99
CA VAL A 336 4.26 19.10 -3.80
C VAL A 336 2.75 19.20 -3.75
N ALA A 337 2.13 19.16 -4.94
CA ALA A 337 0.69 19.14 -5.14
C ALA A 337 0.20 17.72 -5.45
N LEU A 338 -1.00 17.38 -5.00
CA LEU A 338 -1.64 16.09 -5.31
C LEU A 338 -3.13 16.29 -5.60
N ALA A 339 -3.58 15.69 -6.70
CA ALA A 339 -4.98 15.43 -7.01
C ALA A 339 -5.11 13.97 -7.47
N THR A 340 -6.29 13.39 -7.28
CA THR A 340 -6.64 12.03 -7.68
C THR A 340 -8.11 12.08 -8.08
N ASP A 341 -8.43 11.62 -9.29
CA ASP A 341 -9.75 11.85 -9.89
C ASP A 341 -10.22 10.63 -10.68
N SER A 342 -11.51 10.31 -10.59
CA SER A 342 -12.11 9.20 -11.34
C SER A 342 -13.55 9.51 -11.78
N ASN A 343 -13.89 9.14 -13.01
CA ASN A 343 -15.26 9.29 -13.52
C ASN A 343 -15.81 7.95 -14.06
N PRO A 344 -16.47 7.15 -13.20
CA PRO A 344 -17.02 5.86 -13.60
C PRO A 344 -18.21 5.98 -14.58
N PHE A 345 -18.85 7.15 -14.68
CA PHE A 345 -19.95 7.38 -15.61
C PHE A 345 -19.44 7.42 -17.06
N TYR A 346 -18.32 8.11 -17.32
CA TYR A 346 -17.63 8.01 -18.62
C TYR A 346 -17.10 6.59 -18.88
N GLY A 347 -16.54 5.93 -17.86
CA GLY A 347 -16.08 4.54 -17.96
C GLY A 347 -17.17 3.51 -18.34
N ARG A 348 -18.43 3.76 -17.97
CA ARG A 348 -19.60 2.94 -18.38
C ARG A 348 -19.92 3.07 -19.87
N ILE A 349 -19.65 4.24 -20.49
CA ILE A 349 -19.84 4.50 -21.92
C ILE A 349 -18.61 4.05 -22.72
N SER A 350 -17.43 4.56 -22.36
CA SER A 350 -16.15 4.23 -23.00
C SER A 350 -15.03 4.19 -21.97
N PRO A 351 -14.43 3.01 -21.69
CA PRO A 351 -13.28 2.89 -20.78
C PRO A 351 -12.08 3.75 -21.20
N PHE A 352 -11.87 3.94 -22.50
CA PHE A 352 -10.83 4.84 -23.03
C PHE A 352 -11.06 6.28 -22.58
N TRP A 353 -12.28 6.80 -22.76
CA TRP A 353 -12.59 8.16 -22.34
C TRP A 353 -12.58 8.30 -20.82
N GLY A 354 -13.09 7.32 -20.06
CA GLY A 354 -13.00 7.34 -18.60
C GLY A 354 -11.56 7.44 -18.07
N GLY A 355 -10.61 6.70 -18.67
CA GLY A 355 -9.19 6.80 -18.35
C GLY A 355 -8.58 8.14 -18.77
N ALA A 356 -8.89 8.62 -19.98
CA ALA A 356 -8.40 9.90 -20.48
C ALA A 356 -8.92 11.10 -19.65
N THR A 357 -10.19 11.07 -19.22
CA THR A 357 -10.78 12.11 -18.37
C THR A 357 -10.21 12.09 -16.97
N ALA A 358 -9.92 10.92 -16.38
CA ALA A 358 -9.30 10.83 -15.06
C ALA A 358 -7.91 11.51 -15.02
N VAL A 359 -7.09 11.28 -16.06
CA VAL A 359 -5.77 11.94 -16.19
C VAL A 359 -5.91 13.44 -16.45
N ALA A 360 -6.82 13.85 -17.34
CA ALA A 360 -7.13 15.26 -17.57
C ALA A 360 -7.80 15.94 -16.35
N GLU A 361 -8.38 15.15 -15.45
CA GLU A 361 -8.89 15.46 -14.11
C GLU A 361 -7.79 16.06 -13.24
N ALA A 362 -6.97 15.15 -12.69
CA ALA A 362 -5.88 15.48 -11.79
C ALA A 362 -4.89 16.49 -12.38
N MET A 363 -4.64 16.46 -13.69
CA MET A 363 -3.79 17.46 -14.36
C MET A 363 -4.39 18.87 -14.35
N ARG A 364 -5.71 19.03 -14.51
CA ARG A 364 -6.37 20.34 -14.41
C ARG A 364 -6.40 20.82 -12.97
N ASN A 365 -6.73 19.93 -12.04
CA ASN A 365 -6.84 20.24 -10.61
C ASN A 365 -5.49 20.72 -10.02
N VAL A 366 -4.40 20.02 -10.33
CA VAL A 366 -3.04 20.46 -9.96
C VAL A 366 -2.64 21.77 -10.64
N ALA A 367 -3.04 21.99 -11.90
CA ALA A 367 -2.74 23.24 -12.62
C ALA A 367 -3.56 24.44 -12.12
N ALA A 368 -4.78 24.23 -11.63
CA ALA A 368 -5.67 25.27 -11.13
C ALA A 368 -5.10 25.98 -9.89
N ILE A 369 -4.50 25.22 -8.97
CA ILE A 369 -3.76 25.76 -7.81
C ILE A 369 -2.38 26.35 -8.19
N GLY A 370 -2.08 26.51 -9.48
CA GLY A 370 -0.86 27.11 -10.00
C GLY A 370 0.39 26.20 -9.95
N ALA A 371 0.27 24.97 -9.47
CA ALA A 371 1.37 24.02 -9.45
C ALA A 371 1.73 23.55 -10.87
N ARG A 372 3.01 23.25 -11.10
CA ARG A 372 3.56 22.89 -12.42
C ARG A 372 4.57 21.75 -12.27
N ARG A 373 4.71 20.94 -13.32
CA ARG A 373 5.77 19.92 -13.40
C ARG A 373 7.15 20.58 -13.18
N PRO A 374 8.05 20.01 -12.35
CA PRO A 374 9.35 20.61 -12.08
C PRO A 374 10.15 20.95 -13.34
N SER A 375 10.50 22.23 -13.49
CA SER A 375 11.30 22.74 -14.61
C SER A 375 12.72 22.15 -14.55
N GLY A 376 12.95 21.10 -15.32
CA GLY A 376 14.19 20.30 -15.27
C GLY A 376 13.96 18.80 -15.48
N SER A 377 12.72 18.31 -15.36
CA SER A 377 12.37 16.94 -15.76
C SER A 377 12.30 16.82 -17.29
N SER A 378 13.47 16.81 -17.95
CA SER A 378 13.58 16.44 -19.37
C SER A 378 13.00 15.04 -19.56
N GLY A 379 11.95 14.93 -20.36
CA GLY A 379 11.34 13.64 -20.66
C GLY A 379 12.34 12.70 -21.32
N LYS A 380 12.50 11.51 -20.76
CA LYS A 380 12.60 10.31 -21.58
C LYS A 380 11.26 9.62 -21.50
N GLU A 381 10.65 9.44 -22.67
CA GLU A 381 9.55 8.51 -22.90
C GLU A 381 10.07 7.07 -22.85
#